data_AF-A0A349UL56-F1
#
_entry.id   AF-A0A349UL56-F1
#
_cell.length_a   1.000
_cell.length_b   1.000
_cell.length_c   1.000
_cell.angle_alpha   90.00
_cell.angle_beta   90.00
_cell.angle_gamma   90.00
#
_symmetry.space_group_name_H-M   'P 1'
#
loop_
_entity.id
_entity.type
_entity.pdbx_description
1 polymer ?
#
loop_
_entity_poly.entity_id
_entity_poly.type
_entity_poly.pdbx_seq_one_letter_code
_entity_poly.pdbx_strand_id
1 'polypeptide(L)' 'GAVIYGDTGRIREGDEVRATGRLLEVPAGEAMLGRVVDPLGRPLDGAGPIRTEHTRPVEFAAPGIAD' A
#
# COMPACT_ATOMS: atom_id res chain seq x y z
N GLY A 1 -16.44 10.72 0.77
CA GLY A 1 -15.18 11.45 0.53
C GLY A 1 -14.03 10.46 0.54
N ALA A 2 -12.93 10.76 -0.16
CA ALA A 2 -11.75 9.91 -0.22
C ALA A 2 -10.49 10.77 -0.01
N VAL A 3 -9.44 10.18 0.54
CA VAL A 3 -8.11 10.79 0.62
C VAL A 3 -7.26 10.28 -0.55
N ILE A 4 -6.56 11.18 -1.21
CA ILE A 4 -5.74 10.86 -2.39
C ILE A 4 -4.33 10.53 -1.93
N TYR A 5 -3.87 9.33 -2.25
CA TYR A 5 -2.47 8.90 -2.04
C TYR A 5 -1.68 9.02 -3.35
N GLY A 6 -1.25 10.24 -3.68
CA GLY A 6 -0.48 10.53 -4.90
C GLY A 6 -0.67 11.95 -5.41
N ASP A 7 -0.36 12.14 -6.69
CA ASP A 7 -0.51 13.42 -7.39
C ASP A 7 -1.98 13.79 -7.58
N THR A 8 -2.39 14.90 -6.97
CA THR A 8 -3.75 15.44 -7.06
C THR A 8 -3.96 16.30 -8.30
N GLY A 9 -2.90 16.77 -8.97
CA GLY A 9 -2.99 17.72 -10.08
C GLY A 9 -3.62 17.17 -11.35
N ARG A 10 -3.80 15.84 -11.43
CA ARG A 10 -4.38 15.15 -12.60
C ARG A 10 -5.87 14.84 -12.46
N ILE A 11 -6.44 15.01 -11.26
CA ILE A 11 -7.83 14.63 -10.95
C ILE A 11 -8.76 15.78 -11.29
N ARG A 12 -9.88 15.48 -11.94
CA ARG A 12 -10.87 16.46 -12.37
C ARG A 12 -12.30 15.99 -12.07
N GLU A 13 -13.21 16.96 -12.04
CA GLU A 13 -14.64 16.66 -11.94
C GLU A 13 -15.07 15.81 -13.14
N GLY A 14 -15.83 14.75 -12.86
CA GLY A 14 -16.31 13.81 -13.87
C GLY A 14 -15.39 12.61 -14.15
N ASP A 15 -14.19 12.55 -13.54
CA ASP A 15 -13.30 11.38 -13.68
C ASP A 15 -13.96 10.10 -13.15
N GLU A 16 -13.83 9.01 -13.91
CA GLU A 16 -14.32 7.69 -13.49
C GLU A 16 -13.41 7.12 -12.39
N VAL A 17 -14.03 6.66 -11.31
CA VAL A 17 -13.35 5.99 -10.20
C VAL A 17 -13.88 4.58 -10.03
N ARG A 18 -13.00 3.66 -9.63
CA ARG A 18 -13.36 2.26 -9.37
C ARG A 18 -12.84 1.83 -8.01
N ALA A 19 -13.67 1.11 -7.27
CA ALA A 19 -13.24 0.49 -6.02
C ALA A 19 -12.32 -0.69 -6.32
N THR A 20 -11.28 -0.86 -5.51
CA THR A 20 -10.36 -2.00 -5.60
C THR A 20 -10.98 -3.29 -5.06
N GLY A 21 -12.07 -3.20 -4.30
CA GLY A 21 -12.72 -4.34 -3.63
C GLY A 21 -11.89 -4.95 -2.49
N ARG A 22 -10.79 -4.31 -2.10
CA ARG A 22 -9.84 -4.77 -1.09
C ARG A 22 -9.69 -3.71 -0.01
N LEU A 23 -9.54 -4.12 1.23
CA LEU A 23 -9.13 -3.21 2.31
C LEU A 23 -7.72 -2.69 2.01
N LEU A 24 -7.37 -1.51 2.54
CA LEU A 24 -6.03 -0.97 2.39
C LEU A 24 -4.99 -1.95 2.97
N GLU A 25 -4.11 -2.42 2.10
CA GLU A 25 -3.05 -3.37 2.43
C GLU A 25 -1.77 -3.02 1.67
N VAL A 26 -0.65 -3.44 2.24
CA VAL A 26 0.69 -3.19 1.70
C VAL A 26 1.45 -4.50 1.49
N PRO A 27 2.38 -4.55 0.52
CA PRO A 27 3.28 -5.69 0.35
C PRO A 27 4.06 -5.99 1.64
N ALA A 28 4.23 -7.27 1.94
CA ALA A 28 4.96 -7.74 3.12
C ALA A 28 5.84 -8.96 2.79
N GLY A 29 6.79 -9.28 3.65
CA GLY A 29 7.66 -10.46 3.52
C GLY A 29 9.14 -10.11 3.29
N GLU A 30 9.96 -11.13 3.12
CA GLU A 30 11.43 -11.00 3.05
C GLU A 30 11.92 -10.14 1.90
N ALA A 31 11.16 -10.09 0.79
CA ALA A 31 11.49 -9.25 -0.37
C ALA A 31 11.52 -7.74 -0.05
N MET A 32 10.98 -7.32 1.09
CA MET A 32 11.02 -5.93 1.58
C MET A 32 12.34 -5.59 2.30
N LEU A 33 13.11 -6.59 2.74
CA LEU A 33 14.31 -6.37 3.54
C LEU A 33 15.38 -5.60 2.74
N GLY A 34 15.91 -4.54 3.35
CA GLY A 34 16.92 -3.68 2.74
C GLY A 34 16.39 -2.71 1.67
N ARG A 35 15.08 -2.65 1.45
CA ARG A 35 14.45 -1.73 0.50
C ARG A 35 14.07 -0.41 1.15
N VAL A 36 14.09 0.67 0.38
CA VAL A 36 13.47 1.94 0.75
C VAL A 36 12.15 2.07 0.00
N VAL A 37 11.05 2.21 0.74
CA VAL A 37 9.69 2.23 0.20
C VAL A 37 8.89 3.43 0.72
N ASP A 38 7.86 3.80 -0.03
CA ASP A 38 6.82 4.73 0.43
C ASP A 38 5.82 4.03 1.39
N PRO A 39 4.87 4.77 2.01
CA PRO A 39 3.89 4.18 2.92
C PRO A 39 2.94 3.14 2.29
N LEU A 40 2.86 3.07 0.95
CA LEU A 40 2.09 2.07 0.22
C LEU A 40 2.94 0.87 -0.20
N GLY A 41 4.22 0.82 0.18
CA GLY A 41 5.17 -0.23 -0.15
C GLY A 41 5.75 -0.14 -1.56
N ARG A 42 5.65 1.01 -2.23
CA ARG A 42 6.25 1.22 -3.56
C ARG A 42 7.74 1.57 -3.40
N PRO A 43 8.64 0.98 -4.22
CA PRO A 43 10.08 1.21 -4.08
C PRO A 43 10.48 2.64 -4.48
N LEU A 44 11.33 3.27 -3.65
CA LEU A 44 11.92 4.60 -3.88
C LEU A 44 13.43 4.54 -4.12
N ASP A 45 14.05 3.37 -3.97
CA ASP A 45 15.50 3.15 -4.03
C ASP A 45 16.06 2.92 -5.44
N GLY A 46 15.20 2.83 -6.46
CA GLY A 46 15.64 2.55 -7.84
C GLY A 46 16.16 1.12 -8.07
N ALA A 47 16.08 0.21 -7.09
CA ALA A 47 16.57 -1.17 -7.18
C ALA A 47 15.60 -2.12 -7.91
N GLY A 48 14.68 -1.59 -8.72
CA GLY A 48 13.66 -2.35 -9.44
C GLY A 48 12.44 -2.72 -8.58
N PRO A 49 11.50 -3.52 -9.13
CA PRO A 49 10.26 -3.88 -8.46
C PRO A 49 10.48 -4.82 -7.27
N ILE A 50 9.63 -4.70 -6.25
CA ILE A 50 9.58 -5.66 -5.13
C ILE A 50 8.67 -6.82 -5.54
N ARG A 51 9.18 -8.05 -5.49
CA ARG A 51 8.44 -9.28 -5.80
C ARG A 51 8.07 -10.00 -4.51
N THR A 52 6.83 -9.82 -4.06
CA THR A 52 6.25 -10.60 -2.96
C THR A 52 4.84 -11.04 -3.33
N GLU A 53 4.47 -12.23 -2.87
CA GLU A 53 3.13 -12.80 -3.02
C GLU A 53 2.23 -12.45 -1.81
N HIS A 54 2.80 -11.85 -0.76
CA HIS A 54 2.12 -11.57 0.49
C HIS A 54 1.81 -10.08 0.65
N THR A 55 0.60 -9.81 1.12
CA THR A 55 0.15 -8.49 1.55
C THR A 55 -0.36 -8.56 2.98
N ARG A 56 -0.35 -7.42 3.68
CA ARG A 56 -0.93 -7.29 5.01
C ARG A 56 -1.81 -6.04 5.09
N PRO A 57 -2.98 -6.12 5.77
CA PRO A 57 -3.79 -4.94 6.04
C PRO A 57 -2.99 -3.88 6.80
N VAL A 58 -3.20 -2.61 6.46
CA VAL A 58 -2.59 -1.49 7.19
C VAL A 58 -3.23 -1.35 8.58
N GLU A 59 -4.53 -1.58 8.66
CA GLU A 59 -5.28 -1.60 9.91
C GLU A 59 -5.64 -3.04 10.28
N PHE A 60 -5.13 -3.51 11.42
CA PHE A 60 -5.48 -4.79 12.01
C PHE A 60 -5.43 -4.70 13.54
N ALA A 61 -6.23 -5.51 14.23
CA ALA A 61 -6.20 -5.56 15.68
C ALA A 61 -4.84 -6.08 16.17
N ALA A 62 -4.30 -5.47 17.21
CA ALA A 62 -3.12 -6.01 17.89
C ALA A 62 -3.45 -7.36 18.56
N PRO A 63 -2.46 -8.24 18.76
CA PRO A 63 -2.65 -9.49 19.50
C PRO A 63 -3.19 -9.24 20.92
N GLY A 64 -4.05 -10.15 21.40
CA GLY A 64 -4.57 -10.13 22.76
C GLY A 64 -3.55 -10.63 23.79
N ILE A 65 -3.87 -10.51 25.08
CA ILE A 65 -2.97 -10.90 26.19
C ILE A 65 -2.64 -12.41 26.20
N ALA A 66 -3.53 -13.24 25.66
CA ALA A 66 -3.39 -14.70 25.65
C ALA A 66 -2.99 -15.29 24.29
N ASP A 67 -2.63 -14.42 23.33
CA ASP A 67 -2.18 -14.81 21.98
C ASP A 67 -0.65 -14.84 21.86
#